data_AF-A0A7D9J7F8-F1
#
_entry.id   AF-A0A7D9J7F8-F1
#
_cell.length_a   1.000
_cell.length_b   1.000
_cell.length_c   1.000
_cell.angle_alpha   90.00
_cell.angle_beta   90.00
_cell.angle_gamma   90.00
#
_symmetry.space_group_name_H-M   'P 1'
#
loop_
_entity.id
_entity.type
_entity.pdbx_description
1 polymer ?
#
loop_
_entity_poly.entity_id
_entity_poly.type
_entity_poly.pdbx_seq_one_letter_code
_entity_poly.pdbx_strand_id
1 'polypeptide(L)'
;MGRRYHPQIIRFALSLHGKSPSAYRELRDSGALILPSERVLRDYKNYFKPKAGINSEDVEDLRGKTANFNDIQRYVVVIMDEIKIQSNLVFDKYSGDWKCHIIPVNAHFLESGFYFGDIGEAMDFPHLLKTAWNCLYNSGSGSCSRYMWNDGKYLLFRHIANLYYSEQQFALHTLPKPGLDHIVFTLYSKMKVKLATQVLSTSVAIALEECGYAYVLATAKFCKMMNDFFDCTNVMSMTEYVSKRNQFVKPYTCQDDERFSWLKDVFLGYWIVGKIRQWQEMVNTPLTTERKCFFPPRPTRVSRSLSTPILRQFSSCLLRDFNTF
;
A
#
# COMPACT_ATOMS: atom_id res chain seq x y z
N MET A 1 29.12 0.31 45.02
CA MET A 1 29.28 -1.07 44.54
C MET A 1 28.47 -1.26 43.26
N GLY A 2 29.07 -1.76 42.18
CA GLY A 2 28.34 -2.04 40.93
C GLY A 2 27.50 -3.31 41.05
N ARG A 3 26.19 -3.23 40.78
CA ARG A 3 25.30 -4.39 40.74
C ARG A 3 25.48 -5.15 39.42
N ARG A 4 25.65 -6.46 39.49
CA ARG A 4 25.62 -7.34 38.30
C ARG A 4 24.19 -7.81 38.08
N TYR A 5 23.66 -7.56 36.88
CA TYR A 5 22.31 -7.97 36.51
C TYR A 5 22.37 -9.27 35.71
N HIS A 6 21.41 -10.16 35.96
CA HIS A 6 21.24 -11.35 35.14
C HIS A 6 20.82 -10.96 33.71
N PRO A 7 21.28 -11.63 32.63
CA PRO A 7 20.96 -11.26 31.26
C PRO A 7 19.46 -11.15 30.96
N GLN A 8 18.63 -11.97 31.61
CA GLN A 8 17.16 -11.86 31.45
C GLN A 8 16.60 -10.55 31.98
N ILE A 9 17.15 -9.99 33.06
CA ILE A 9 16.74 -8.68 33.59
C ILE A 9 17.12 -7.57 32.62
N ILE A 10 18.30 -7.66 31.99
CA ILE A 10 18.70 -6.72 30.94
C ILE A 10 17.75 -6.78 29.75
N ARG A 11 17.38 -7.98 29.27
CA ARG A 11 16.41 -8.15 28.17
C ARG A 11 15.03 -7.59 28.53
N PHE A 12 14.54 -7.85 29.74
CA PHE A 12 13.29 -7.29 30.24
C PHE A 12 13.36 -5.75 30.29
N ALA A 13 14.43 -5.20 30.85
CA ALA A 13 14.63 -3.75 30.96
C ALA A 13 14.73 -3.08 29.58
N LEU A 14 15.44 -3.69 28.62
CA LEU A 14 15.49 -3.22 27.22
C LEU A 14 14.11 -3.25 26.56
N SER A 15 13.32 -4.31 26.78
CA SER A 15 11.95 -4.40 26.26
C SER A 15 11.03 -3.33 26.83
N LEU A 16 11.07 -3.14 28.15
CA LEU A 16 10.28 -2.12 28.85
C LEU A 16 10.67 -0.71 28.42
N HIS A 17 11.96 -0.40 28.41
CA HIS A 17 12.49 0.89 27.94
C HIS A 17 12.20 1.12 26.45
N GLY A 18 12.25 0.08 25.62
CA GLY A 18 11.90 0.14 24.21
C GLY A 18 10.44 0.50 23.97
N LYS A 19 9.52 0.04 24.84
CA LYS A 19 8.10 0.41 24.79
C LYS A 19 7.84 1.81 25.34
N SER A 20 8.42 2.17 26.49
CA SER A 20 8.27 3.48 27.10
C SER A 20 9.46 3.84 28.01
N PRO A 21 10.37 4.73 27.56
CA PRO A 21 11.45 5.25 28.40
C PRO A 21 10.96 6.01 29.64
N SER A 22 9.81 6.69 29.54
CA SER A 22 9.24 7.44 30.67
C SER A 22 8.70 6.52 31.75
N ALA A 23 7.94 5.48 31.39
CA ALA A 23 7.46 4.50 32.36
C ALA A 23 8.62 3.72 33.00
N TYR A 24 9.66 3.43 32.23
CA TYR A 24 10.89 2.81 32.76
C TYR A 24 11.55 3.66 33.85
N ARG A 25 11.65 4.98 33.64
CA ARG A 25 12.20 5.93 34.62
C ARG A 25 11.37 5.97 35.89
N GLU A 26 10.06 6.09 35.75
CA GLU A 26 9.15 6.13 36.89
C GLU A 26 9.22 4.85 37.75
N LEU A 27 9.24 3.67 37.12
CA LEU A 27 9.38 2.39 37.82
C LEU A 27 10.74 2.22 38.51
N ARG A 28 11.80 2.77 37.94
CA ARG A 28 13.14 2.74 38.53
C ARG A 28 13.23 3.72 39.70
N ASP A 29 12.76 4.95 39.51
CA ASP A 29 12.92 6.05 40.46
C ASP A 29 11.96 5.92 41.65
N SER A 30 10.78 5.32 41.46
CA SER A 30 9.87 4.92 42.55
C SER A 30 10.45 3.84 43.47
N GLY A 31 11.53 3.17 43.07
CA GLY A 31 12.14 2.08 43.83
C GLY A 31 11.31 0.79 43.86
N ALA A 32 10.17 0.73 43.16
CA ALA A 32 9.33 -0.44 43.08
C ALA A 32 10.06 -1.64 42.45
N LEU A 33 10.94 -1.37 41.48
CA LEU A 33 11.80 -2.37 40.86
C LEU A 33 13.26 -1.91 40.84
N ILE A 34 14.16 -2.84 41.19
CA ILE A 34 15.61 -2.62 41.06
C ILE A 34 16.01 -2.83 39.60
N LEU A 35 15.97 -1.76 38.81
CA LEU A 35 16.27 -1.80 37.39
C LEU A 35 17.67 -1.22 37.06
N PRO A 36 18.31 -1.63 35.95
CA PRO A 36 19.54 -1.02 35.45
C PRO A 36 19.38 0.49 35.18
N SER A 37 20.50 1.21 35.19
CA SER A 37 20.47 2.60 34.71
C SER A 37 20.29 2.65 33.19
N GLU A 38 19.72 3.73 32.68
CA GLU A 38 19.56 3.93 31.23
C GLU A 38 20.91 3.98 30.49
N ARG A 39 21.97 4.42 31.18
CA ARG A 39 23.32 4.35 30.63
C ARG A 39 23.70 2.91 30.28
N VAL A 40 23.48 1.98 31.22
CA VAL A 40 23.73 0.55 31.00
C VAL A 40 22.90 0.05 29.83
N LEU A 41 21.61 0.39 29.78
CA LEU A 41 20.74 -0.02 28.65
C LEU A 41 21.24 0.51 27.30
N ARG A 42 21.72 1.76 27.25
CA ARG A 42 22.29 2.34 26.04
C ARG A 42 23.56 1.61 25.61
N ASP A 43 24.41 1.22 26.55
CA ASP A 43 25.64 0.47 26.26
C ASP A 43 25.29 -0.93 25.69
N TYR A 44 24.29 -1.62 26.25
CA TYR A 44 23.79 -2.88 25.69
C TYR A 44 23.10 -2.71 24.32
N LYS A 45 22.32 -1.64 24.15
CA LYS A 45 21.63 -1.36 22.87
C LYS A 45 22.62 -1.06 21.75
N ASN A 46 23.69 -0.32 22.06
CA ASN A 46 24.70 0.08 21.10
C ASN A 46 25.84 -0.94 20.95
N TYR A 47 25.71 -2.11 21.58
CA TYR A 47 26.70 -3.19 21.47
C TYR A 47 26.83 -3.64 20.01
N PHE A 48 25.70 -3.87 19.34
CA PHE A 48 25.67 -4.11 17.90
C PHE A 48 25.56 -2.79 17.14
N LYS A 49 26.56 -2.49 16.32
CA LYS A 49 26.54 -1.30 15.47
C LYS A 49 25.81 -1.61 14.16
N PRO A 50 24.74 -0.86 13.81
CA PRO A 50 24.06 -1.06 12.54
C PRO A 50 25.02 -0.75 11.38
N LYS A 51 25.10 -1.65 10.42
CA LYS A 51 25.87 -1.51 9.17
C LYS A 51 24.91 -1.29 8.01
N ALA A 52 25.33 -0.53 7.01
CA ALA A 52 24.57 -0.40 5.78
C ALA A 52 24.67 -1.70 4.95
N GLY A 53 23.60 -2.05 4.24
CA GLY A 53 23.51 -3.28 3.45
C GLY A 53 22.85 -4.43 4.21
N ILE A 54 22.95 -5.63 3.64
CA ILE A 54 22.40 -6.85 4.23
C ILE A 54 23.36 -7.34 5.33
N ASN A 55 22.82 -7.56 6.54
CA ASN A 55 23.60 -8.12 7.64
C ASN A 55 23.70 -9.64 7.50
N SER A 56 24.90 -10.14 7.17
CA SER A 56 25.15 -11.58 7.00
C SER A 56 25.00 -12.36 8.31
N GLU A 57 25.35 -11.75 9.45
CA GLU A 57 25.24 -12.35 10.78
C GLU A 57 23.77 -12.66 11.09
N ASP A 58 22.88 -11.69 10.83
CA ASP A 58 21.45 -11.89 11.01
C ASP A 58 20.98 -13.03 10.10
N VAL A 59 21.28 -12.99 8.79
CA VAL A 59 20.86 -14.02 7.82
C VAL A 59 21.27 -15.43 8.23
N GLU A 60 22.46 -15.60 8.81
CA GLU A 60 22.95 -16.89 9.30
C GLU A 60 22.17 -17.36 10.55
N ASP A 61 21.88 -16.45 11.49
CA ASP A 61 21.02 -16.75 12.64
C ASP A 61 19.61 -17.18 12.20
N LEU A 62 19.07 -16.60 11.13
CA LEU A 62 17.73 -16.95 10.61
C LEU A 62 17.77 -18.34 10.00
N ARG A 63 18.84 -18.67 9.27
CA ARG A 63 19.07 -20.02 8.73
C ARG A 63 19.06 -21.06 9.84
N GLY A 64 19.71 -20.78 10.98
CA GLY A 64 19.72 -21.67 12.13
C GLY A 64 18.33 -21.92 12.71
N LYS A 65 17.52 -20.86 12.87
CA LYS A 65 16.14 -20.97 13.41
C LYS A 65 15.20 -21.76 12.49
N THR A 66 15.47 -21.73 11.19
CA THR A 66 14.52 -22.20 10.16
C THR A 66 14.88 -23.58 9.62
N ALA A 67 15.99 -24.15 10.10
CA ALA A 67 16.40 -25.52 9.83
C ALA A 67 15.30 -26.56 10.14
N ASN A 68 14.49 -26.30 11.18
CA ASN A 68 13.41 -27.18 11.62
C ASN A 68 12.03 -26.82 11.05
N PHE A 69 11.93 -25.87 10.12
CA PHE A 69 10.64 -25.47 9.54
C PHE A 69 10.23 -26.45 8.44
N ASN A 70 8.93 -26.71 8.37
CA ASN A 70 8.32 -27.48 7.28
C ASN A 70 8.39 -26.69 5.96
N ASP A 71 8.29 -27.36 4.81
CA ASP A 71 8.42 -26.71 3.49
C ASP A 71 7.45 -25.52 3.31
N ILE A 72 6.21 -25.65 3.80
CA ILE A 72 5.20 -24.58 3.73
C ILE A 72 5.61 -23.36 4.58
N GLN A 73 6.30 -23.58 5.70
CA GLN A 73 6.74 -22.51 6.60
C GLN A 73 7.97 -21.75 6.07
N ARG A 74 8.60 -22.25 4.99
CA ARG A 74 9.76 -21.63 4.34
C ARG A 74 9.36 -20.66 3.23
N TYR A 75 8.08 -20.56 2.87
CA TYR A 75 7.61 -19.54 1.94
C TYR A 75 7.57 -18.19 2.64
N VAL A 76 8.33 -17.24 2.10
CA VAL A 76 8.45 -15.90 2.66
C VAL A 76 8.24 -14.83 1.60
N VAL A 77 7.73 -13.68 2.05
CA VAL A 77 7.55 -12.50 1.22
C VAL A 77 8.53 -11.44 1.71
N VAL A 78 9.37 -10.94 0.80
CA VAL A 78 10.28 -9.83 1.08
C VAL A 78 9.60 -8.53 0.64
N ILE A 79 9.27 -7.67 1.59
CA ILE A 79 8.65 -6.37 1.35
C ILE A 79 9.67 -5.27 1.64
N MET A 80 9.85 -4.35 0.69
CA MET A 80 10.76 -3.21 0.81
C MET A 80 10.03 -1.93 0.42
N ASP A 81 10.18 -0.89 1.23
CA ASP A 81 9.71 0.46 0.92
C ASP A 81 10.75 1.51 1.38
N GLU A 82 10.76 2.66 0.72
CA GLU A 82 11.69 3.75 1.01
C GLU A 82 11.07 4.76 1.96
N ILE A 83 11.80 5.11 3.03
CA ILE A 83 11.37 6.14 3.98
C ILE A 83 12.14 7.43 3.69
N LYS A 84 11.42 8.54 3.54
CA LYS A 84 12.04 9.86 3.42
C LYS A 84 12.57 10.31 4.79
N ILE A 85 13.87 10.54 4.85
CA ILE A 85 14.58 11.01 6.04
C ILE A 85 15.00 12.48 5.84
N GLN A 86 15.12 13.24 6.93
CA GLN A 86 15.69 14.59 6.89
C GLN A 86 17.17 14.55 6.50
N SER A 87 17.54 15.29 5.45
CA SER A 87 18.92 15.36 4.97
C SER A 87 19.77 16.24 5.90
N ASN A 88 20.40 15.62 6.90
CA ASN A 88 21.33 16.27 7.82
C ASN A 88 22.66 15.49 7.87
N LEU A 89 23.75 16.21 8.13
CA LEU A 89 25.07 15.64 8.35
C LEU A 89 25.27 15.41 9.85
N VAL A 90 25.65 14.20 10.24
CA VAL A 90 25.86 13.77 11.62
C VAL A 90 27.29 13.28 11.77
N PHE A 91 28.02 13.79 12.76
CA PHE A 91 29.34 13.29 13.11
C PHE A 91 29.24 12.09 14.04
N ASP A 92 29.76 10.93 13.62
CA ASP A 92 29.88 9.77 14.48
C ASP A 92 31.19 9.83 15.26
N LYS A 93 31.11 10.23 16.53
CA LYS A 93 32.27 10.33 17.42
C LYS A 93 33.03 9.01 17.64
N TYR A 94 32.42 7.86 17.33
CA TYR A 94 33.05 6.55 17.51
C TYR A 94 33.78 6.06 16.27
N SER A 95 33.27 6.37 15.07
CA SER A 95 33.96 6.02 13.82
C SER A 95 34.90 7.13 13.34
N GLY A 96 34.67 8.38 13.77
CA GLY A 96 35.40 9.55 13.30
C GLY A 96 34.91 10.10 11.97
N ASP A 97 33.80 9.56 11.45
CA ASP A 97 33.29 9.89 10.12
C ASP A 97 32.05 10.79 10.17
N TRP A 98 31.91 11.61 9.13
CA TRP A 98 30.66 12.31 8.84
C TRP A 98 29.72 11.39 8.08
N LYS A 99 28.53 11.18 8.63
CA LYS A 99 27.47 10.37 8.04
C LYS A 99 26.30 11.26 7.69
N CYS A 100 25.79 11.17 6.47
CA CYS A 100 24.42 11.62 6.20
C CYS A 100 23.45 10.74 7.00
N HIS A 101 22.35 11.29 7.49
CA HIS A 101 21.42 10.60 8.39
C HIS A 101 20.96 9.24 7.82
N ILE A 102 21.49 8.13 8.37
CA ILE A 102 21.05 6.77 8.09
C ILE A 102 20.32 6.27 9.34
N ILE A 103 18.99 6.15 9.26
CA ILE A 103 18.23 5.34 10.23
C ILE A 103 18.16 3.93 9.66
N PRO A 104 18.40 2.88 10.44
CA PRO A 104 18.05 1.53 10.01
C PRO A 104 16.56 1.50 9.67
N VAL A 105 16.23 1.26 8.40
CA VAL A 105 14.86 0.93 8.02
C VAL A 105 14.51 -0.35 8.77
N ASN A 106 13.46 -0.34 9.58
CA ASN A 106 12.85 -1.57 10.06
C ASN A 106 12.26 -2.27 8.84
N ALA A 107 13.06 -3.09 8.18
CA ALA A 107 12.53 -4.14 7.35
C ALA A 107 11.80 -5.10 8.29
N HIS A 108 10.48 -5.18 8.18
CA HIS A 108 9.74 -6.28 8.76
C HIS A 108 10.10 -7.53 7.94
N PHE A 109 11.22 -8.15 8.32
CA PHE A 109 11.59 -9.48 7.84
C PHE A 109 10.66 -10.49 8.50
N LEU A 110 9.78 -11.09 7.71
CA LEU A 110 9.29 -12.44 7.99
C LEU A 110 10.25 -13.37 7.25
N GLU A 111 11.03 -14.13 8.01
CA GLU A 111 12.28 -14.75 7.56
C GLU A 111 12.11 -16.11 6.90
N SER A 112 12.96 -16.33 5.89
CA SER A 112 13.88 -17.46 5.68
C SER A 112 13.65 -18.38 4.46
N GLY A 113 14.75 -18.61 3.74
CA GLY A 113 14.91 -19.73 2.80
C GLY A 113 14.67 -19.38 1.33
N PHE A 114 15.70 -18.87 0.64
CA PHE A 114 15.74 -18.90 -0.82
C PHE A 114 15.81 -20.36 -1.30
N TYR A 115 14.66 -20.95 -1.53
CA TYR A 115 14.51 -21.98 -2.55
C TYR A 115 14.20 -21.24 -3.85
N PHE A 116 14.90 -21.57 -4.93
CA PHE A 116 14.55 -21.16 -6.29
C PHE A 116 13.24 -21.86 -6.69
N GLY A 117 12.13 -21.42 -6.10
CA GLY A 117 10.82 -21.48 -6.74
C GLY A 117 10.61 -20.20 -7.56
N ASP A 118 9.57 -20.17 -8.38
CA ASP A 118 9.24 -19.02 -9.21
C ASP A 118 9.07 -17.76 -8.36
N ILE A 119 9.84 -16.71 -8.68
CA ILE A 119 9.77 -15.41 -8.00
C ILE A 119 8.57 -14.65 -8.58
N GLY A 120 7.54 -14.42 -7.76
CA GLY A 120 6.42 -13.53 -8.10
C GLY A 120 6.64 -12.09 -7.60
N GLU A 121 6.23 -11.09 -8.39
CA GLU A 121 6.35 -9.66 -8.12
C GLU A 121 5.01 -9.03 -7.69
N ALA A 122 4.64 -9.18 -6.42
CA ALA A 122 3.42 -8.55 -5.90
C ALA A 122 3.54 -7.01 -5.76
N MET A 123 2.42 -6.30 -5.98
CA MET A 123 2.33 -4.85 -5.79
C MET A 123 1.67 -4.46 -4.48
N ASP A 124 1.96 -3.24 -4.01
CA ASP A 124 1.20 -2.59 -2.93
C ASP A 124 -0.20 -2.17 -3.41
N PHE A 125 -1.17 -3.09 -3.27
CA PHE A 125 -2.56 -2.88 -3.66
C PHE A 125 -3.24 -1.66 -2.98
N PRO A 126 -3.07 -1.41 -1.66
CA PRO A 126 -3.47 -0.16 -1.04
C PRO A 126 -2.97 1.10 -1.77
N HIS A 127 -1.72 1.10 -2.23
CA HIS A 127 -1.16 2.22 -3.00
C HIS A 127 -1.85 2.38 -4.36
N LEU A 128 -2.15 1.27 -5.02
CA LEU A 128 -2.85 1.27 -6.30
C LEU A 128 -4.26 1.85 -6.18
N LEU A 129 -5.01 1.47 -5.14
CA LEU A 129 -6.34 2.00 -4.87
C LEU A 129 -6.31 3.52 -4.64
N LYS A 130 -5.40 3.98 -3.79
CA LYS A 130 -5.18 5.41 -3.53
C LYS A 130 -4.82 6.17 -4.81
N THR A 131 -4.00 5.56 -5.66
CA THR A 131 -3.60 6.15 -6.93
C THR A 131 -4.76 6.24 -7.92
N ALA A 132 -5.58 5.19 -8.03
CA ALA A 132 -6.79 5.18 -8.85
C ALA A 132 -7.76 6.27 -8.39
N TRP A 133 -7.94 6.44 -7.08
CA TRP A 133 -8.76 7.51 -6.50
C TRP A 133 -8.21 8.91 -6.82
N ASN A 134 -6.90 9.13 -6.67
CA ASN A 134 -6.25 10.38 -7.03
C ASN A 134 -6.37 10.71 -8.53
N CYS A 135 -6.32 9.69 -9.40
CA CYS A 135 -6.57 9.84 -10.84
C CYS A 135 -8.02 10.23 -11.11
N LEU A 136 -8.97 9.56 -10.46
CA LEU A 136 -10.40 9.88 -10.61
C LEU A 136 -10.68 11.31 -10.16
N TYR A 137 -10.15 11.73 -9.02
CA TYR A 137 -10.31 13.09 -8.51
C TYR A 137 -9.87 14.17 -9.50
N ASN A 138 -8.77 13.94 -10.22
CA ASN A 138 -8.28 14.89 -11.22
C ASN A 138 -9.03 14.79 -12.57
N SER A 139 -9.93 13.82 -12.72
CA SER A 139 -10.77 13.63 -13.91
C SER A 139 -11.94 14.60 -13.93
N GLY A 140 -11.82 15.64 -14.75
CA GLY A 140 -12.83 16.72 -14.84
C GLY A 140 -12.97 17.57 -13.57
N SER A 141 -11.98 17.49 -12.66
CA SER A 141 -11.96 18.21 -11.38
C SER A 141 -10.51 18.44 -10.91
N GLY A 142 -10.31 19.19 -9.82
CA GLY A 142 -8.99 19.49 -9.25
C GLY A 142 -8.07 20.22 -10.24
N SER A 143 -6.92 19.62 -10.55
CA SER A 143 -6.00 20.18 -11.57
C SER A 143 -6.54 20.05 -13.01
N CYS A 144 -7.55 19.20 -13.21
CA CYS A 144 -8.15 18.85 -14.50
C CYS A 144 -7.12 18.53 -15.60
N SER A 145 -5.97 17.98 -15.21
CA SER A 145 -4.86 17.72 -16.15
C SER A 145 -5.13 16.54 -17.08
N ARG A 146 -6.06 15.65 -16.71
CA ARG A 146 -6.37 14.40 -17.40
C ARG A 146 -7.85 14.05 -17.22
N TYR A 147 -8.41 13.36 -18.20
CA TYR A 147 -9.72 12.72 -18.09
C TYR A 147 -9.55 11.20 -18.08
N MET A 148 -10.26 10.55 -17.17
CA MET A 148 -10.45 9.10 -17.20
C MET A 148 -11.64 8.80 -18.12
N TRP A 149 -11.48 7.84 -19.01
CA TRP A 149 -12.59 7.31 -19.80
C TRP A 149 -12.47 5.79 -19.89
N ASN A 150 -13.60 5.11 -20.05
CA ASN A 150 -13.64 3.71 -20.42
C ASN A 150 -14.85 3.45 -21.32
N ASP A 151 -14.67 2.62 -22.35
CA ASP A 151 -15.72 2.22 -23.29
C ASP A 151 -16.60 3.39 -23.79
N GLY A 152 -15.94 4.45 -24.25
CA GLY A 152 -16.60 5.66 -24.75
C GLY A 152 -17.27 6.56 -23.70
N LYS A 153 -17.17 6.25 -22.40
CA LYS A 153 -17.77 7.02 -21.31
C LYS A 153 -16.72 7.65 -20.40
N TYR A 154 -16.95 8.89 -19.98
CA TYR A 154 -16.07 9.58 -19.04
C TYR A 154 -16.32 9.13 -17.59
N LEU A 155 -15.22 8.89 -16.89
CA LEU A 155 -15.19 8.56 -15.47
C LEU A 155 -14.86 9.85 -14.71
N LEU A 156 -15.86 10.54 -14.19
CA LEU A 156 -15.68 11.86 -13.58
C LEU A 156 -15.87 11.81 -12.06
N PHE A 157 -15.00 12.51 -11.32
CA PHE A 157 -15.17 12.68 -9.88
C PHE A 157 -16.41 13.49 -9.53
N ARG A 158 -16.84 14.38 -10.44
CA ARG A 158 -18.05 15.19 -10.28
C ARG A 158 -19.29 14.33 -10.01
N HIS A 159 -19.38 13.12 -10.55
CA HIS A 159 -20.51 12.23 -10.29
C HIS A 159 -20.60 11.88 -8.79
N ILE A 160 -19.47 11.59 -8.15
CA ILE A 160 -19.38 11.28 -6.72
C ILE A 160 -19.62 12.53 -5.87
N ALA A 161 -19.06 13.68 -6.28
CA ALA A 161 -19.28 14.93 -5.58
C ALA A 161 -20.77 15.34 -5.59
N ASN A 162 -21.43 15.26 -6.75
CA ASN A 162 -22.85 15.54 -6.87
C ASN A 162 -23.69 14.61 -5.99
N LEU A 163 -23.38 13.31 -5.98
CA LEU A 163 -24.05 12.33 -5.12
C LEU A 163 -23.91 12.68 -3.63
N TYR A 164 -22.70 13.05 -3.20
CA TYR A 164 -22.48 13.49 -1.82
C TYR A 164 -23.31 14.73 -1.47
N TYR A 165 -23.30 15.76 -2.33
CA TYR A 165 -24.05 17.00 -2.05
C TYR A 165 -25.56 16.81 -2.09
N SER A 166 -26.08 15.89 -2.93
CA SER A 166 -27.51 15.55 -2.89
C SER A 166 -27.87 14.82 -1.59
N GLU A 167 -27.02 13.92 -1.11
CA GLU A 167 -27.24 13.20 0.15
C GLU A 167 -27.31 14.16 1.35
N GLN A 168 -26.50 15.23 1.37
CA GLN A 168 -26.51 16.23 2.46
C GLN A 168 -27.82 17.02 2.57
N GLN A 169 -28.71 16.95 1.58
CA GLN A 169 -30.02 17.60 1.64
C GLN A 169 -31.02 16.80 2.47
N PHE A 170 -30.74 15.53 2.75
CA PHE A 170 -31.61 14.63 3.50
C PHE A 170 -31.10 14.45 4.93
N ALA A 171 -32.00 14.37 5.90
CA ALA A 171 -31.63 14.12 7.30
C ALA A 171 -31.11 12.69 7.54
N LEU A 172 -31.49 11.74 6.68
CA LEU A 172 -31.06 10.34 6.72
C LEU A 172 -30.23 10.04 5.47
N HIS A 173 -28.93 9.88 5.65
CA HIS A 173 -28.00 9.58 4.55
C HIS A 173 -28.00 8.08 4.23
N THR A 174 -28.11 7.76 2.95
CA THR A 174 -27.90 6.42 2.39
C THR A 174 -26.42 6.02 2.45
N LEU A 175 -25.53 7.01 2.34
CA LEU A 175 -24.08 6.84 2.37
C LEU A 175 -23.46 7.46 3.65
N PRO A 176 -23.41 6.73 4.79
CA PRO A 176 -22.93 7.30 6.06
C PRO A 176 -21.41 7.45 6.14
N LYS A 177 -20.63 6.83 5.23
CA LYS A 177 -19.15 6.79 5.32
C LYS A 177 -18.45 7.95 4.59
N PRO A 178 -18.83 8.31 3.35
CA PRO A 178 -18.23 9.46 2.68
C PRO A 178 -18.64 10.76 3.37
N GLY A 179 -17.70 11.38 4.08
CA GLY A 179 -17.80 12.77 4.58
C GLY A 179 -17.05 13.78 3.70
N LEU A 180 -17.05 15.05 4.10
CA LEU A 180 -16.47 16.16 3.33
C LEU A 180 -14.99 15.96 2.94
N ASP A 181 -14.19 15.33 3.80
CA ASP A 181 -12.77 15.01 3.54
C ASP A 181 -12.54 14.10 2.31
N HIS A 182 -13.58 13.40 1.87
CA HIS A 182 -13.55 12.55 0.67
C HIS A 182 -13.76 13.36 -0.60
N ILE A 183 -14.46 14.48 -0.51
CA ILE A 183 -14.80 15.35 -1.65
C ILE A 183 -13.77 16.47 -1.78
N VAL A 184 -13.39 17.08 -0.65
CA VAL A 184 -12.41 18.16 -0.59
C VAL A 184 -11.02 17.57 -0.35
N PHE A 185 -10.23 17.45 -1.42
CA PHE A 185 -8.90 16.85 -1.34
C PHE A 185 -7.86 17.81 -0.77
N THR A 186 -7.46 17.57 0.47
CA THR A 186 -6.23 18.13 1.03
C THR A 186 -5.01 17.27 0.67
N LEU A 187 -3.79 17.81 0.81
CA LEU A 187 -2.55 17.03 0.66
C LEU A 187 -2.50 15.83 1.63
N TYR A 188 -3.12 15.97 2.80
CA TYR A 188 -3.20 14.90 3.80
C TYR A 188 -4.23 13.84 3.43
N SER A 189 -5.40 14.25 2.93
CA SER A 189 -6.45 13.32 2.46
C SER A 189 -5.96 12.41 1.33
N LYS A 190 -5.16 12.95 0.40
CA LYS A 190 -4.57 12.21 -0.74
C LYS A 190 -3.75 10.99 -0.34
N MET A 191 -3.21 10.96 0.89
CA MET A 191 -2.36 9.88 1.39
C MET A 191 -3.15 8.79 2.11
N LYS A 192 -4.40 9.06 2.51
CA LYS A 192 -5.20 8.14 3.33
C LYS A 192 -5.91 7.10 2.48
N VAL A 193 -5.41 5.86 2.51
CA VAL A 193 -6.05 4.70 1.87
C VAL A 193 -7.48 4.51 2.36
N LYS A 194 -7.75 4.76 3.65
CA LYS A 194 -9.10 4.66 4.23
C LYS A 194 -10.13 5.53 3.50
N LEU A 195 -9.76 6.74 3.06
CA LEU A 195 -10.69 7.60 2.33
C LEU A 195 -10.93 7.05 0.91
N ALA A 196 -9.89 6.54 0.27
CA ALA A 196 -10.00 5.91 -1.05
C ALA A 196 -10.91 4.67 -1.01
N THR A 197 -10.79 3.80 0.01
CA THR A 197 -11.65 2.61 0.17
C THR A 197 -13.09 2.96 0.44
N GLN A 198 -13.36 4.07 1.15
CA GLN A 198 -14.73 4.52 1.42
C GLN A 198 -15.41 5.09 0.16
N VAL A 199 -14.65 5.78 -0.70
CA VAL A 199 -15.15 6.33 -1.98
C VAL A 199 -15.30 5.25 -3.05
N LEU A 200 -14.27 4.43 -3.26
CA LEU A 200 -14.26 3.34 -4.24
C LEU A 200 -14.86 2.08 -3.62
N SER A 201 -16.12 2.19 -3.20
CA SER A 201 -16.86 1.13 -2.50
C SER A 201 -18.10 0.70 -3.25
N THR A 202 -18.55 -0.53 -2.97
CA THR A 202 -19.80 -1.07 -3.52
C THR A 202 -21.03 -0.23 -3.16
N SER A 203 -21.09 0.34 -1.95
CA SER A 203 -22.19 1.22 -1.55
C SER A 203 -22.27 2.48 -2.42
N VAL A 204 -21.12 3.09 -2.74
CA VAL A 204 -21.09 4.27 -3.63
C VAL A 204 -21.45 3.87 -5.06
N ALA A 205 -20.99 2.71 -5.53
CA ALA A 205 -21.36 2.20 -6.84
C ALA A 205 -22.88 2.00 -6.99
N ILE A 206 -23.53 1.36 -6.01
CA ILE A 206 -24.98 1.14 -6.01
C ILE A 206 -25.73 2.48 -6.00
N ALA A 207 -25.35 3.41 -5.12
CA ALA A 207 -26.00 4.72 -5.07
C ALA A 207 -25.84 5.52 -6.39
N LEU A 208 -24.70 5.38 -7.07
CA LEU A 208 -24.48 5.95 -8.41
C LEU A 208 -25.34 5.28 -9.49
N GLU A 209 -25.59 3.97 -9.38
CA GLU A 209 -26.50 3.23 -10.28
C GLU A 209 -27.97 3.64 -10.06
N GLU A 210 -28.38 3.81 -8.79
CA GLU A 210 -29.73 4.23 -8.41
C GLU A 210 -30.07 5.64 -8.90
N CYS A 211 -29.08 6.50 -9.13
CA CYS A 211 -29.28 7.81 -9.75
C CYS A 211 -29.83 7.70 -11.20
N GLY A 212 -29.72 6.55 -11.86
CA GLY A 212 -30.35 6.27 -13.17
C GLY A 212 -29.73 6.95 -14.38
N TYR A 213 -28.65 7.73 -14.22
CA TYR A 213 -28.02 8.44 -15.34
C TYR A 213 -27.01 7.57 -16.09
N ALA A 214 -27.23 7.38 -17.40
CA ALA A 214 -26.41 6.51 -18.25
C ALA A 214 -24.91 6.87 -18.29
N TYR A 215 -24.57 8.15 -18.10
CA TYR A 215 -23.19 8.66 -18.07
C TYR A 215 -22.51 8.44 -16.70
N VAL A 216 -23.28 8.21 -15.63
CA VAL A 216 -22.78 7.92 -14.27
C VAL A 216 -22.44 6.43 -14.10
N LEU A 217 -23.15 5.55 -14.82
CA LEU A 217 -22.95 4.09 -14.76
C LEU A 217 -21.50 3.64 -14.98
N ALA A 218 -20.74 4.37 -15.81
CA ALA A 218 -19.32 4.07 -15.99
C ALA A 218 -18.52 4.29 -14.70
N THR A 219 -18.75 5.41 -14.00
CA THR A 219 -18.12 5.71 -12.71
C THR A 219 -18.57 4.71 -11.64
N ALA A 220 -19.84 4.30 -11.65
CA ALA A 220 -20.34 3.26 -10.75
C ALA A 220 -19.61 1.93 -10.96
N LYS A 221 -19.55 1.45 -12.21
CA LYS A 221 -18.81 0.23 -12.59
C LYS A 221 -17.34 0.30 -12.17
N PHE A 222 -16.71 1.45 -12.33
CA PHE A 222 -15.34 1.67 -11.87
C PHE A 222 -15.19 1.54 -10.35
N CYS A 223 -16.07 2.16 -9.56
CA CYS A 223 -16.05 2.06 -8.10
C CYS A 223 -16.23 0.62 -7.64
N LYS A 224 -17.17 -0.12 -8.26
CA LYS A 224 -17.39 -1.54 -7.99
C LYS A 224 -16.17 -2.40 -8.32
N MET A 225 -15.60 -2.21 -9.52
CA MET A 225 -14.42 -2.95 -9.98
C MET A 225 -13.21 -2.75 -9.05
N MET A 226 -13.01 -1.52 -8.55
CA MET A 226 -11.95 -1.22 -7.59
C MET A 226 -12.23 -1.78 -6.19
N ASN A 227 -13.49 -1.77 -5.74
CA ASN A 227 -13.90 -2.39 -4.48
C ASN A 227 -13.59 -3.89 -4.50
N ASP A 228 -14.10 -4.59 -5.51
CA ASP A 228 -14.00 -6.04 -5.64
C ASP A 228 -12.52 -6.49 -5.75
N PHE A 229 -11.71 -5.72 -6.48
CA PHE A 229 -10.26 -5.92 -6.54
C PHE A 229 -9.58 -5.76 -5.18
N PHE A 230 -9.93 -4.71 -4.43
CA PHE A 230 -9.32 -4.48 -3.12
C PHE A 230 -9.75 -5.55 -2.11
N ASP A 231 -11.01 -5.97 -2.13
CA ASP A 231 -11.52 -7.06 -1.29
C ASP A 231 -10.82 -8.40 -1.59
N CYS A 232 -10.56 -8.69 -2.86
CA CYS A 232 -9.82 -9.88 -3.30
C CYS A 232 -8.35 -9.90 -2.90
N THR A 233 -7.72 -8.74 -2.73
CA THR A 233 -6.29 -8.62 -2.48
C THR A 233 -5.95 -8.37 -1.01
N ASN A 234 -6.95 -8.01 -0.19
CA ASN A 234 -6.78 -7.66 1.22
C ASN A 234 -7.50 -8.65 2.15
N VAL A 235 -7.38 -9.95 1.88
CA VAL A 235 -7.99 -11.01 2.69
C VAL A 235 -7.13 -11.30 3.91
N MET A 236 -7.70 -11.13 5.11
CA MET A 236 -6.96 -11.31 6.38
C MET A 236 -7.61 -12.32 7.34
N SER A 237 -8.80 -12.83 7.02
CA SER A 237 -9.59 -13.64 7.95
C SER A 237 -10.23 -14.83 7.26
N MET A 238 -10.25 -15.97 7.96
CA MET A 238 -10.85 -17.21 7.48
C MET A 238 -12.38 -17.18 7.45
N THR A 239 -13.01 -16.22 8.12
CA THR A 239 -14.47 -16.19 8.35
C THR A 239 -15.14 -14.87 7.97
N GLU A 240 -14.38 -13.84 7.65
CA GLU A 240 -14.91 -12.49 7.35
C GLU A 240 -15.83 -12.47 6.12
N TYR A 241 -15.59 -13.33 5.14
CA TYR A 241 -16.44 -13.48 3.97
C TYR A 241 -17.88 -13.91 4.32
N VAL A 242 -18.06 -14.67 5.41
CA VAL A 242 -19.37 -15.14 5.90
C VAL A 242 -20.14 -13.98 6.52
N SER A 243 -19.49 -13.22 7.41
CA SER A 243 -20.14 -12.09 8.10
C SER A 243 -20.46 -10.94 7.14
N LYS A 244 -19.56 -10.65 6.20
CA LYS A 244 -19.76 -9.64 5.16
C LYS A 244 -20.63 -10.12 4.00
N ARG A 245 -20.89 -11.43 3.88
CA ARG A 245 -21.56 -12.06 2.74
C ARG A 245 -20.92 -11.66 1.40
N ASN A 246 -19.59 -11.65 1.35
CA ASN A 246 -18.83 -11.22 0.17
C ASN A 246 -17.79 -12.27 -0.21
N GLN A 247 -17.97 -12.90 -1.38
CA GLN A 247 -17.07 -13.93 -1.90
C GLN A 247 -15.67 -13.39 -2.23
N PHE A 248 -15.54 -12.10 -2.56
CA PHE A 248 -14.24 -11.50 -2.86
C PHE A 248 -13.29 -11.53 -1.65
N VAL A 249 -13.82 -11.50 -0.41
CA VAL A 249 -13.02 -11.55 0.83
C VAL A 249 -12.69 -12.98 1.28
N LYS A 250 -13.07 -14.01 0.51
CA LYS A 250 -12.84 -15.40 0.88
C LYS A 250 -11.33 -15.73 0.85
N PRO A 251 -10.77 -16.48 1.81
CA PRO A 251 -9.40 -16.96 1.70
C PRO A 251 -9.20 -17.81 0.45
N TYR A 252 -8.08 -17.59 -0.25
CA TYR A 252 -7.65 -18.49 -1.32
C TYR A 252 -7.21 -19.81 -0.70
N THR A 253 -7.83 -20.90 -1.14
CA THR A 253 -7.58 -22.25 -0.63
C THR A 253 -7.33 -23.27 -1.74
N CYS A 254 -7.67 -22.92 -2.98
CA CYS A 254 -7.45 -23.72 -4.18
C CYS A 254 -6.86 -22.84 -5.29
N GLN A 255 -6.14 -23.47 -6.22
CA GLN A 255 -5.62 -22.80 -7.42
C GLN A 255 -6.73 -22.51 -8.43
N ASP A 256 -7.77 -23.35 -8.47
CA ASP A 256 -8.92 -23.20 -9.37
C ASP A 256 -9.99 -22.22 -8.84
N ASP A 257 -9.60 -21.23 -8.04
CA ASP A 257 -10.54 -20.23 -7.53
C ASP A 257 -10.99 -19.30 -8.66
N GLU A 258 -12.31 -19.23 -8.92
CA GLU A 258 -12.91 -18.41 -9.97
C GLU A 258 -12.49 -16.93 -9.92
N ARG A 259 -12.09 -16.44 -8.74
CA ARG A 259 -11.60 -15.06 -8.58
C ARG A 259 -10.29 -14.80 -9.31
N PHE A 260 -9.47 -15.82 -9.54
CA PHE A 260 -8.28 -15.68 -10.39
C PHE A 260 -8.69 -15.44 -11.85
N SER A 261 -9.68 -16.18 -12.36
CA SER A 261 -10.26 -15.92 -13.69
C SER A 261 -10.91 -14.54 -13.76
N TRP A 262 -11.64 -14.12 -12.73
CA TRP A 262 -12.19 -12.76 -12.67
C TRP A 262 -11.10 -11.69 -12.69
N LEU A 263 -10.01 -11.86 -11.93
CA LEU A 263 -8.89 -10.92 -11.93
C LEU A 263 -8.24 -10.83 -13.32
N LYS A 264 -8.01 -11.97 -13.98
CA LYS A 264 -7.37 -12.05 -15.29
C LYS A 264 -8.24 -11.56 -16.43
N ASP A 265 -9.48 -12.03 -16.51
CA ASP A 265 -10.31 -11.85 -17.69
C ASP A 265 -11.23 -10.64 -17.57
N VAL A 266 -11.73 -10.37 -16.35
CA VAL A 266 -12.70 -9.29 -16.10
C VAL A 266 -12.00 -8.02 -15.64
N PHE A 267 -11.24 -8.08 -14.54
CA PHE A 267 -10.58 -6.90 -13.97
C PHE A 267 -9.47 -6.42 -14.89
N LEU A 268 -8.47 -7.24 -15.21
CA LEU A 268 -7.41 -6.85 -16.14
C LEU A 268 -7.97 -6.59 -17.54
N GLY A 269 -8.93 -7.37 -18.01
CA GLY A 269 -9.64 -7.11 -19.27
C GLY A 269 -10.27 -5.71 -19.32
N TYR A 270 -10.91 -5.26 -18.24
CA TYR A 270 -11.48 -3.91 -18.11
C TYR A 270 -10.44 -2.80 -18.32
N TRP A 271 -9.17 -3.06 -17.98
CA TRP A 271 -8.05 -2.13 -18.17
C TRP A 271 -7.29 -2.32 -19.49
N ILE A 272 -7.22 -3.56 -20.00
CA ILE A 272 -6.43 -3.96 -21.19
C ILE A 272 -7.22 -3.80 -22.48
N VAL A 273 -8.50 -4.18 -22.52
CA VAL A 273 -9.37 -3.99 -23.71
C VAL A 273 -9.51 -2.50 -24.04
N GLY A 274 -9.50 -1.65 -23.00
CA GLY A 274 -9.32 -0.22 -23.15
C GLY A 274 -8.08 0.10 -23.99
N LYS A 275 -6.90 -0.41 -23.63
CA LYS A 275 -5.63 -0.13 -24.34
C LYS A 275 -5.62 -0.54 -25.83
N ILE A 276 -6.13 -1.72 -26.19
CA ILE A 276 -6.04 -2.24 -27.58
C ILE A 276 -6.93 -1.44 -28.53
N ARG A 277 -8.18 -1.19 -28.12
CA ARG A 277 -9.13 -0.37 -28.89
C ARG A 277 -8.68 1.10 -28.94
N GLN A 278 -8.07 1.60 -27.87
CA GLN A 278 -7.46 2.94 -27.81
C GLN A 278 -6.29 3.11 -28.80
N TRP A 279 -5.41 2.12 -28.94
CA TRP A 279 -4.29 2.21 -29.88
C TRP A 279 -4.78 2.26 -31.33
N GLN A 280 -5.79 1.46 -31.67
CA GLN A 280 -6.37 1.42 -33.02
C GLN A 280 -7.15 2.69 -33.38
N GLU A 281 -7.88 3.30 -32.43
CA GLU A 281 -8.60 4.56 -32.66
C GLU A 281 -7.64 5.78 -32.74
N MET A 282 -6.54 5.76 -31.98
CA MET A 282 -5.51 6.82 -31.99
C MET A 282 -4.67 6.88 -33.28
N VAL A 283 -4.44 5.75 -33.96
CA VAL A 283 -3.71 5.72 -35.24
C VAL A 283 -4.55 6.30 -36.39
N ASN A 284 -5.88 6.30 -36.26
CA ASN A 284 -6.82 6.61 -37.33
C ASN A 284 -7.46 8.00 -37.25
N THR A 285 -7.08 8.87 -36.31
CA THR A 285 -7.65 10.22 -36.17
C THR A 285 -6.58 11.34 -36.21
N PRO A 286 -6.80 12.44 -36.96
CA PRO A 286 -5.83 13.55 -37.01
C PRO A 286 -5.76 14.31 -35.67
N LEU A 287 -4.54 14.71 -35.31
CA LEU A 287 -4.19 15.39 -34.06
C LEU A 287 -4.84 16.79 -33.98
N THR A 288 -5.91 16.92 -33.18
CA THR A 288 -6.38 18.21 -32.65
C THR A 288 -6.10 18.30 -31.14
N THR A 289 -5.85 19.52 -30.67
CA THR A 289 -5.07 19.91 -29.49
C THR A 289 -5.61 19.52 -28.11
N GLU A 290 -6.71 18.75 -28.01
CA GLU A 290 -7.44 18.58 -26.73
C GLU A 290 -7.46 17.16 -26.14
N ARG A 291 -6.60 16.24 -26.59
CA ARG A 291 -6.66 14.85 -26.10
C ARG A 291 -5.43 14.47 -25.27
N LYS A 292 -5.51 14.68 -23.96
CA LYS A 292 -4.61 14.02 -22.98
C LYS A 292 -5.28 12.77 -22.43
N CYS A 293 -5.15 11.72 -23.22
CA CYS A 293 -5.52 10.36 -22.89
C CYS A 293 -4.57 9.74 -21.85
N PHE A 294 -4.98 8.64 -21.21
CA PHE A 294 -4.30 7.94 -20.11
C PHE A 294 -2.84 7.61 -20.51
N PHE A 295 -1.91 8.43 -20.02
CA PHE A 295 -0.45 8.36 -20.21
C PHE A 295 0.08 8.37 -21.68
N PRO A 296 0.38 9.53 -22.29
CA PRO A 296 1.42 9.57 -23.32
C PRO A 296 2.81 9.39 -22.69
N PRO A 297 3.78 8.74 -23.36
CA PRO A 297 5.18 8.87 -22.98
C PRO A 297 5.56 10.35 -23.10
N ARG A 298 6.21 10.93 -22.08
CA ARG A 298 6.88 12.23 -22.29
C ARG A 298 7.96 12.02 -23.36
N PRO A 299 8.07 12.90 -24.37
CA PRO A 299 9.33 13.00 -25.08
C PRO A 299 10.39 13.40 -24.05
N THR A 300 11.41 12.56 -23.92
CA THR A 300 12.55 12.74 -23.03
C THR A 300 13.20 14.09 -23.27
N ARG A 301 13.03 15.02 -22.33
CA ARG A 301 14.07 16.03 -22.05
C ARG A 301 14.93 15.46 -20.94
N VAL A 302 16.22 15.36 -21.23
CA VAL A 302 17.25 14.81 -20.36
C VAL A 302 17.22 15.50 -18.99
N SER A 303 17.15 14.67 -17.95
CA SER A 303 17.43 14.89 -16.52
C SER A 303 16.23 14.86 -15.54
N ARG A 304 16.42 14.02 -14.51
CA ARG A 304 15.72 13.85 -13.22
C ARG A 304 14.45 12.97 -13.16
N SER A 305 14.73 11.68 -12.90
CA SER A 305 14.14 10.75 -11.92
C SER A 305 12.64 10.80 -11.52
N LEU A 306 12.06 9.59 -11.54
CA LEU A 306 10.94 9.09 -10.71
C LEU A 306 9.53 9.60 -11.04
N SER A 307 8.91 8.96 -12.04
CA SER A 307 7.48 8.58 -12.01
C SER A 307 7.18 7.68 -13.21
N THR A 308 7.33 6.37 -13.02
CA THR A 308 6.91 5.36 -13.99
C THR A 308 5.38 5.33 -14.07
N PRO A 309 4.77 5.25 -15.26
CA PRO A 309 3.31 5.18 -15.39
C PRO A 309 2.70 3.98 -14.68
N ILE A 310 1.60 4.22 -13.96
CA ILE A 310 0.76 3.26 -13.24
C ILE A 310 0.53 1.96 -14.04
N LEU A 311 0.26 2.05 -15.34
CA LEU A 311 0.01 0.88 -16.20
C LEU A 311 1.27 0.13 -16.66
N ARG A 312 2.47 0.73 -16.64
CA ARG A 312 3.70 -0.03 -16.84
C ARG A 312 3.95 -0.93 -15.64
N GLN A 313 3.78 -0.41 -14.42
CA GLN A 313 3.73 -1.24 -13.22
C GLN A 313 2.62 -2.30 -13.34
N PHE A 314 1.35 -1.91 -13.40
CA PHE A 314 0.22 -2.85 -13.41
C PHE A 314 0.29 -3.92 -14.52
N SER A 315 0.77 -3.61 -15.73
CA SER A 315 0.81 -4.63 -16.80
C SER A 315 2.11 -5.44 -16.87
N SER A 316 3.26 -4.95 -16.41
CA SER A 316 4.49 -5.74 -16.49
C SER A 316 4.65 -6.76 -15.37
N CYS A 317 4.15 -6.48 -14.15
CA CYS A 317 4.27 -7.42 -13.02
C CYS A 317 3.08 -8.40 -12.97
N LEU A 318 1.81 -7.94 -13.07
CA LEU A 318 0.65 -8.85 -13.01
C LEU A 318 0.61 -9.85 -14.18
N LEU A 319 1.05 -9.48 -15.39
CA LEU A 319 1.14 -10.45 -16.50
C LEU A 319 2.31 -11.43 -16.36
N ARG A 320 3.33 -11.14 -15.55
CA ARG A 320 4.37 -12.12 -15.21
C ARG A 320 3.87 -13.09 -14.15
N ASP A 321 3.25 -12.58 -13.09
CA ASP A 321 2.80 -13.39 -11.95
C ASP A 321 1.65 -14.34 -12.30
N PHE A 322 0.72 -13.93 -13.17
CA PHE A 322 -0.41 -14.78 -13.59
C PHE A 322 -0.06 -15.81 -14.67
N ASN A 323 1.17 -15.80 -15.20
CA ASN A 323 1.67 -16.83 -16.11
C ASN A 323 2.57 -17.86 -15.40
N THR A 324 2.91 -17.62 -14.13
CA THR A 324 3.66 -18.54 -13.25
C THR A 324 2.78 -19.24 -12.21
N PHE A 325 1.47 -18.98 -12.19
CA PHE A 325 0.47 -19.75 -11.42
C PHE A 325 -0.16 -20.85 -12.24
#